data_AF-A0A354TEH8-F1
#
_entry.id   AF-A0A354TEH8-F1
#
_cell.length_a   1.000
_cell.length_b   1.000
_cell.length_c   1.000
_cell.angle_alpha   90.00
_cell.angle_beta   90.00
_cell.angle_gamma   90.00
#
_symmetry.space_group_name_H-M   'P 1'
#
loop_
_entity.id
_entity.type
_entity.pdbx_description
1 polymer ?
#
loop_
_entity_poly.entity_id
_entity_poly.type
_entity_poly.pdbx_seq_one_letter_code
_entity_poly.pdbx_strand_id
1 'polypeptide(L)'
;MQADGKPKAAWSHYWVTRRYTGSPIIHEGNVYLCCGEKHQCLDLVTGKEKWAVNEINSTITSPLIADGKLLVYENNGTHVRMLKATNAAYQDLGRAKTDAMGCSSPAIANGRLLVRQKDKLVCFDLRPAN
;
A
#
# COMPACT_ATOMS: atom_id res chain seq x y z
N MET A 1 3.67 6.58 26.77
CA MET A 1 3.85 7.89 26.12
C MET A 1 5.07 8.58 26.73
N GLN A 2 5.76 9.46 26.01
CA GLN A 2 6.96 10.15 26.53
C GLN A 2 6.57 11.10 27.67
N ALA A 3 7.31 11.05 28.79
CA ALA A 3 6.96 11.75 30.03
C ALA A 3 7.04 13.28 29.92
N ASP A 4 7.88 13.80 29.02
CA ASP A 4 8.06 15.23 28.77
C ASP A 4 7.07 15.80 27.72
N GLY A 5 6.20 14.96 27.15
CA GLY A 5 5.21 15.33 26.13
C GLY A 5 5.81 15.78 24.79
N LYS A 6 7.14 15.83 24.65
CA LYS A 6 7.82 16.30 23.44
C LYS A 6 8.18 15.10 22.57
N PRO A 7 7.54 14.92 21.39
CA PRO A 7 7.80 13.77 20.55
C PRO A 7 9.26 13.74 20.08
N LYS A 8 9.97 12.67 20.45
CA LYS A 8 11.32 12.35 19.93
C LYS A 8 11.21 11.34 18.80
N ALA A 9 11.88 11.60 17.68
CA ALA A 9 11.97 10.65 16.58
C ALA A 9 12.68 9.38 17.03
N ALA A 10 12.04 8.22 16.85
CA ALA A 10 12.64 6.91 17.15
C ALA A 10 13.59 6.46 16.01
N TRP A 11 13.20 6.74 14.77
CA TRP A 11 13.98 6.54 13.55
C TRP A 11 13.41 7.42 12.44
N SER A 12 14.17 7.63 11.36
CA SER A 12 13.74 8.38 10.19
C SER A 12 14.43 7.88 8.92
N HIS A 13 13.70 7.86 7.80
CA HIS A 13 14.23 7.61 6.46
C HIS A 13 13.94 8.80 5.57
N TYR A 14 14.96 9.28 4.86
CA TYR A 14 14.81 10.37 3.90
C TYR A 14 14.54 9.83 2.50
N TRP A 15 13.67 10.51 1.76
CA TRP A 15 13.29 10.15 0.40
C TRP A 15 13.60 11.31 -0.53
N VAL A 16 14.27 11.04 -1.65
CA VAL A 16 14.48 12.03 -2.72
C VAL A 16 13.32 12.03 -3.73
N THR A 17 12.51 10.97 -3.75
CA THR A 17 11.47 10.73 -4.76
C THR A 17 10.37 11.79 -4.69
N ARG A 18 10.11 12.44 -5.82
CA ARG A 18 8.97 13.37 -5.99
C ARG A 18 7.67 12.55 -5.98
N ARG A 19 6.65 13.04 -5.26
CA ARG A 19 5.27 12.51 -5.20
C ARG A 19 5.07 11.23 -4.37
N TYR A 20 5.31 11.35 -3.07
CA TYR A 20 5.03 10.31 -2.08
C TYR A 20 3.99 10.83 -1.07
N THR A 21 2.71 10.51 -1.27
CA THR A 21 1.61 10.96 -0.40
C THR A 21 0.77 9.83 0.19
N GLY A 22 1.03 8.58 -0.20
CA GLY A 22 0.36 7.41 0.36
C GLY A 22 0.76 7.17 1.82
N SER A 23 -0.22 6.87 2.67
CA SER A 23 0.02 6.50 4.06
C SER A 23 0.66 5.10 4.16
N PRO A 24 1.56 4.85 5.13
CA PRO A 24 2.06 3.51 5.39
C PRO A 24 0.97 2.57 5.91
N ILE A 25 1.19 1.27 5.74
CA ILE A 25 0.47 0.20 6.44
C ILE A 25 1.38 -0.45 7.47
N ILE A 26 0.86 -0.66 8.68
CA ILE A 26 1.53 -1.47 9.70
C ILE A 26 0.88 -2.85 9.73
N HIS A 27 1.68 -3.90 9.57
CA HIS A 27 1.23 -5.28 9.66
C HIS A 27 2.34 -6.18 10.19
N GLU A 28 2.03 -6.99 11.21
CA GLU A 28 2.96 -7.96 11.82
C GLU A 28 4.33 -7.38 12.20
N GLY A 29 4.34 -6.17 12.78
CA GLY A 29 5.58 -5.49 13.21
C GLY A 29 6.39 -4.88 12.07
N ASN A 30 5.85 -4.82 10.85
CA ASN A 30 6.49 -4.20 9.69
C ASN A 30 5.70 -2.99 9.20
N VAL A 31 6.40 -2.02 8.61
CA VAL A 31 5.86 -0.83 7.97
C VAL A 31 6.01 -0.97 6.46
N TYR A 32 4.90 -0.96 5.73
CA TYR A 32 4.86 -1.02 4.28
C TYR A 32 4.55 0.35 3.70
N LEU A 33 5.42 0.81 2.81
CA LEU A 33 5.24 2.06 2.06
C LEU A 33 5.25 1.70 0.57
N CYS A 34 4.06 1.67 -0.03
CA CYS A 34 3.85 1.27 -1.42
C CYS A 34 3.16 2.40 -2.18
N CYS A 35 3.92 3.38 -2.64
CA CYS A 35 3.41 4.61 -3.25
C CYS A 35 4.44 5.15 -4.25
N GLY A 36 3.98 5.77 -5.34
CA GLY A 36 4.86 6.40 -6.32
C GLY A 36 5.86 5.40 -6.93
N GLU A 37 7.14 5.76 -6.94
CA GLU A 37 8.19 5.04 -7.68
C GLU A 37 8.96 3.99 -6.87
N LYS A 38 8.66 3.86 -5.58
CA LYS A 38 9.36 2.93 -4.68
C LYS A 38 8.34 2.15 -3.85
N HIS A 39 8.59 0.88 -3.60
CA HIS A 39 7.90 0.12 -2.55
C HIS A 39 8.94 -0.38 -1.55
N GLN A 40 8.56 -0.49 -0.28
CA GLN A 40 9.48 -0.96 0.75
C GLN A 40 8.76 -1.53 1.97
N CYS A 41 9.51 -2.32 2.73
CA CYS A 41 9.14 -2.83 4.03
C CYS A 41 10.24 -2.47 5.03
N LEU A 42 9.86 -1.87 6.14
CA LEU A 42 10.73 -1.55 7.26
C LEU A 42 10.32 -2.33 8.50
N ASP A 43 11.27 -2.60 9.37
CA ASP A 43 11.01 -2.99 10.75
C ASP A 43 10.35 -1.83 11.52
N LEU A 44 9.20 -2.05 12.17
CA LEU A 44 8.50 -0.97 12.88
C LEU A 44 9.30 -0.42 14.07
N VAL A 45 10.02 -1.29 14.78
CA VAL A 45 10.73 -0.91 16.01
C VAL A 45 12.04 -0.21 15.68
N THR A 46 12.83 -0.81 14.79
CA THR A 46 14.19 -0.35 14.51
C THR A 46 14.29 0.58 13.31
N GLY A 47 13.25 0.63 12.47
CA GLY A 47 13.28 1.32 11.19
C GLY A 47 14.16 0.64 10.14
N LYS A 48 14.82 -0.49 10.41
CA LYS A 48 15.70 -1.14 9.42
C LYS A 48 14.92 -1.57 8.18
N GLU A 49 15.44 -1.24 7.01
CA GLU A 49 14.90 -1.72 5.73
C GLU A 49 15.05 -3.24 5.65
N LYS A 50 13.93 -3.93 5.36
CA LYS A 50 13.89 -5.38 5.13
C LYS A 50 14.02 -5.68 3.65
N TRP A 51 13.33 -4.88 2.84
CA TRP A 51 13.47 -4.86 1.39
C TRP A 51 12.97 -3.53 0.84
N ALA A 52 13.48 -3.19 -0.35
CA ALA A 52 13.00 -2.09 -1.17
C ALA A 52 13.12 -2.43 -2.65
N VAL A 53 12.16 -1.93 -3.44
CA VAL A 53 12.18 -1.98 -4.90
C VAL A 53 11.88 -0.58 -5.45
N ASN A 54 12.57 -0.19 -6.51
CA ASN A 54 12.40 1.10 -7.18
C ASN A 54 11.82 0.87 -8.59
N GLU A 55 11.60 1.96 -9.34
CA GLU A 55 11.10 1.93 -10.72
C GLU A 55 9.71 1.28 -10.85
N ILE A 56 8.91 1.37 -9.79
CA ILE A 56 7.52 0.88 -9.78
C ILE A 56 6.59 1.97 -10.28
N ASN A 57 5.59 1.63 -11.10
CA ASN A 57 4.58 2.61 -11.56
C ASN A 57 3.35 2.65 -10.65
N SER A 58 3.55 2.91 -9.35
CA SER A 58 2.45 3.04 -8.40
C SER A 58 1.91 4.46 -8.33
N THR A 59 0.63 4.54 -7.97
CA THR A 59 -0.08 5.81 -7.81
C THR A 59 0.25 6.40 -6.43
N ILE A 60 -0.05 7.67 -6.25
CA ILE A 60 0.14 8.42 -5.01
C ILE A 60 -0.97 8.23 -3.98
N THR A 61 -1.53 7.02 -3.94
CA THR A 61 -2.67 6.64 -3.09
C THR A 61 -2.22 5.70 -1.99
N SER A 62 -2.85 5.77 -0.82
CA SER A 62 -2.58 4.83 0.28
C SER A 62 -2.95 3.40 -0.13
N PRO A 63 -2.09 2.40 0.13
CA PRO A 63 -2.42 1.00 -0.10
C PRO A 63 -3.46 0.51 0.92
N LEU A 64 -4.14 -0.59 0.58
CA LEU A 64 -4.99 -1.33 1.53
C LEU A 64 -4.30 -2.63 1.94
N ILE A 65 -4.73 -3.20 3.06
CA ILE A 65 -4.35 -4.57 3.45
C ILE A 65 -5.60 -5.40 3.71
N ALA A 66 -5.59 -6.63 3.18
CA ALA A 66 -6.61 -7.63 3.48
C ALA A 66 -6.00 -9.03 3.35
N ASP A 67 -6.29 -9.89 4.32
CA ASP A 67 -5.87 -11.31 4.29
C ASP A 67 -4.36 -11.49 4.01
N GLY A 68 -3.53 -10.69 4.70
CA GLY A 68 -2.07 -10.69 4.56
C GLY A 68 -1.57 -10.20 3.20
N LYS A 69 -2.39 -9.49 2.41
CA LYS A 69 -2.05 -8.99 1.08
C LYS A 69 -2.24 -7.49 1.01
N LEU A 70 -1.25 -6.79 0.47
CA LEU A 70 -1.34 -5.37 0.16
C LEU A 70 -1.98 -5.18 -1.21
N LEU A 71 -2.90 -4.23 -1.32
CA LEU A 71 -3.50 -3.79 -2.57
C LEU A 71 -3.00 -2.39 -2.90
N VAL A 72 -2.31 -2.24 -4.02
CA VAL A 72 -1.63 -1.01 -4.41
C VAL A 72 -2.15 -0.57 -5.78
N TYR A 73 -2.64 0.66 -5.87
CA TYR A 73 -3.05 1.20 -7.16
C TYR A 73 -1.86 1.61 -8.03
N GLU A 74 -1.98 1.32 -9.31
CA GLU A 74 -1.01 1.65 -10.35
C GLU A 74 -1.70 2.37 -11.50
N ASN A 75 -0.90 3.03 -12.34
CA ASN A 75 -1.38 3.69 -13.55
C ASN A 75 -2.59 4.60 -13.28
N ASN A 76 -2.47 5.45 -12.26
CA ASN A 76 -3.53 6.38 -11.83
C ASN A 76 -4.86 5.68 -11.49
N GLY A 77 -4.79 4.53 -10.82
CA GLY A 77 -5.96 3.75 -10.40
C GLY A 77 -6.47 2.73 -11.42
N THR A 78 -5.96 2.74 -12.66
CA THR A 78 -6.44 1.81 -13.70
C THR A 78 -6.23 0.34 -13.30
N HIS A 79 -5.18 0.05 -12.54
CA HIS A 79 -4.87 -1.30 -12.06
C HIS A 79 -4.68 -1.32 -10.55
N VAL A 80 -4.93 -2.49 -9.97
CA VAL A 80 -4.51 -2.85 -8.62
C VAL A 80 -3.50 -3.99 -8.69
N ARG A 81 -2.35 -3.80 -8.04
CA ARG A 81 -1.36 -4.86 -7.79
C ARG A 81 -1.61 -5.45 -6.41
N MET A 82 -1.45 -6.76 -6.30
CA MET A 82 -1.54 -7.49 -5.06
C MET A 82 -0.15 -7.96 -4.64
N LEU A 83 0.28 -7.61 -3.43
CA LEU A 83 1.58 -8.03 -2.89
C LEU A 83 1.36 -8.84 -1.62
N LYS A 84 2.25 -9.80 -1.34
CA LYS A 84 2.24 -10.44 -0.02
C LYS A 84 2.79 -9.46 1.02
N ALA A 85 2.07 -9.27 2.12
CA ALA A 85 2.53 -8.48 3.26
C ALA A 85 3.53 -9.32 4.07
N THR A 86 4.79 -9.37 3.62
CA THR A 86 5.87 -10.10 4.29
C THR A 86 7.15 -9.30 4.32
N ASN A 87 8.02 -9.55 5.29
CA ASN A 87 9.33 -8.92 5.39
C ASN A 87 10.46 -9.73 4.74
N ALA A 88 10.18 -10.94 4.24
CA ALA A 88 11.20 -11.81 3.67
C ALA A 88 11.75 -11.29 2.32
N ALA A 89 10.85 -10.86 1.43
CA ALA A 89 11.16 -10.28 0.14
C ALA A 89 9.93 -9.57 -0.45
N TYR A 90 10.14 -8.71 -1.43
CA TYR A 90 9.05 -8.22 -2.28
C TYR A 90 8.45 -9.38 -3.07
N GLN A 91 7.15 -9.64 -2.89
CA GLN A 91 6.45 -10.77 -3.52
C GLN A 91 5.17 -10.29 -4.20
N ASP A 92 5.21 -10.24 -5.52
CA ASP A 92 4.06 -9.94 -6.37
C ASP A 92 3.16 -11.16 -6.51
N LEU A 93 1.88 -10.99 -6.20
CA LEU A 93 0.86 -12.03 -6.27
C LEU A 93 -0.04 -11.87 -7.51
N GLY A 94 0.12 -10.79 -8.26
CA GLY A 94 -0.60 -10.54 -9.49
C GLY A 94 -1.23 -9.15 -9.56
N ARG A 95 -1.95 -8.94 -10.66
CA ARG A 95 -2.47 -7.63 -11.05
C ARG A 95 -3.86 -7.79 -11.68
N ALA A 96 -4.77 -6.89 -11.33
CA ALA A 96 -6.10 -6.80 -11.94
C ALA A 96 -6.37 -5.40 -12.47
N LYS A 97 -7.14 -5.32 -13.56
CA LYS A 97 -7.65 -4.06 -14.08
C LYS A 97 -8.94 -3.70 -13.34
N THR A 98 -9.00 -2.48 -12.79
CA THR A 98 -10.16 -1.99 -12.02
C THR A 98 -10.76 -0.72 -12.60
N ASP A 99 -10.07 -0.05 -13.53
CA ASP A 99 -10.48 1.23 -14.12
C ASP A 99 -10.87 2.28 -13.06
N ALA A 100 -10.21 2.24 -11.90
CA ALA A 100 -10.48 3.21 -10.84
C ALA A 100 -10.12 4.63 -11.32
N MET A 101 -10.89 5.60 -10.84
CA MET A 101 -10.58 7.00 -11.07
C MET A 101 -9.25 7.35 -10.35
N GLY A 102 -8.44 8.19 -10.99
CA GLY A 102 -7.22 8.72 -10.40
C GLY A 102 -7.47 9.38 -9.05
N CYS A 103 -6.51 9.24 -8.14
CA CYS A 103 -6.57 9.77 -6.77
C CYS A 103 -7.81 9.33 -5.96
N SER A 104 -8.55 8.30 -6.39
CA SER A 104 -9.61 7.71 -5.58
C SER A 104 -9.03 6.73 -4.56
N SER A 105 -9.68 6.65 -3.39
CA SER A 105 -9.34 5.65 -2.37
C SER A 105 -10.32 4.48 -2.50
N PRO A 106 -9.85 3.23 -2.66
CA PRO A 106 -10.71 2.07 -2.57
C PRO A 106 -11.19 1.86 -1.13
N ALA A 107 -12.32 1.17 -0.98
CA ALA A 107 -12.76 0.64 0.31
C ALA A 107 -12.91 -0.88 0.21
N ILE A 108 -12.53 -1.60 1.26
CA ILE A 108 -12.67 -3.06 1.31
C ILE A 108 -13.49 -3.45 2.55
N ALA A 109 -14.48 -4.32 2.35
CA ALA A 109 -15.30 -4.85 3.44
C ALA A 109 -15.86 -6.22 3.05
N ASN A 110 -15.85 -7.19 3.98
CA ASN A 110 -16.43 -8.51 3.80
C ASN A 110 -16.01 -9.22 2.50
N GLY A 111 -14.72 -9.13 2.16
CA GLY A 111 -14.16 -9.72 0.94
C GLY A 111 -14.57 -9.00 -0.35
N ARG A 112 -15.11 -7.78 -0.29
CA ARG A 112 -15.51 -6.99 -1.45
C ARG A 112 -14.74 -5.69 -1.53
N LEU A 113 -14.26 -5.35 -2.72
CA LEU A 113 -13.55 -4.10 -3.02
C LEU A 113 -14.47 -3.14 -3.77
N LEU A 114 -14.75 -2.00 -3.15
CA LEU A 114 -15.50 -0.90 -3.74
C LEU A 114 -14.54 0.08 -4.42
N VAL A 115 -14.75 0.27 -5.72
CA VAL A 115 -13.92 1.10 -6.59
C VAL A 115 -14.78 2.16 -7.25
N ARG A 116 -14.41 3.42 -7.06
CA ARG A 116 -15.02 4.54 -7.80
C ARG A 116 -14.39 4.58 -9.19
N GLN A 117 -15.18 4.26 -10.21
CA GLN A 117 -14.84 4.50 -11.61
C GLN A 117 -15.38 5.88 -12.03
N LYS A 118 -15.16 6.26 -13.30
CA LYS A 118 -15.52 7.59 -13.82
C LYS A 118 -17.01 7.93 -13.64
N ASP A 119 -17.88 6.97 -13.92
CA ASP A 119 -19.32 7.14 -14.08
C ASP A 119 -20.15 6.25 -13.14
N LYS A 120 -19.50 5.39 -12.34
CA LYS A 120 -20.16 4.41 -11.49
C LYS A 120 -19.30 3.98 -10.31
N LEU A 121 -19.95 3.36 -9.33
CA LEU A 121 -19.30 2.60 -8.27
C LEU A 121 -19.34 1.11 -8.64
N VAL A 122 -18.18 0.45 -8.65
CA VAL A 122 -18.08 -0.98 -8.93
C VAL A 122 -17.67 -1.73 -7.67
N CYS A 123 -18.32 -2.87 -7.44
CA CYS A 123 -18.00 -3.78 -6.36
C CYS A 123 -17.37 -5.05 -6.94
N PHE A 124 -16.09 -5.27 -6.68
CA PHE A 124 -15.40 -6.51 -7.04
C PHE A 124 -15.48 -7.50 -5.87
N ASP A 125 -15.84 -8.74 -6.15
CA ASP A 125 -15.76 -9.83 -5.18
C ASP A 125 -14.34 -10.39 -5.18
N LEU A 126 -13.67 -10.35 -4.03
CA LEU A 126 -12.30 -10.85 -3.85
C LEU A 126 -12.28 -12.23 -3.20
N ARG A 127 -13.44 -12.78 -2.85
CA ARG A 127 -13.52 -14.12 -2.28
C ARG A 127 -13.21 -15.15 -3.36
N PRO A 128 -12.62 -16.30 -3.01
CA PRO A 128 -12.42 -17.38 -3.96
C PRO A 128 -13.72 -17.74 -4.67
N ALA A 129 -13.64 -18.10 -5.95
CA ALA A 129 -14.74 -18.78 -6.62
C ALA A 129 -14.90 -20.13 -5.93
N ASN A 130 -16.08 -20.35 -5.33
CA ASN A 130 -16.47 -21.67 -4.82
C ASN A 130 -16.69 -22.65 -5.97
#